data_AF-A0A3D0CS53-F1
#
_entry.id   AF-A0A3D0CS53-F1
#
_cell.length_a   1.000
_cell.length_b   1.000
_cell.length_c   1.000
_cell.angle_alpha   90.00
_cell.angle_beta   90.00
_cell.angle_gamma   90.00
#
_symmetry.space_group_name_H-M   'P 1'
#
loop_
_entity.id
_entity.type
_entity.pdbx_description
1 polymer ?
#
loop_
_entity_poly.entity_id
_entity_poly.type
_entity_poly.pdbx_seq_one_letter_code
_entity_poly.pdbx_strand_id
1 'polypeptide(L)'
;MRRVALAIALTLFVTSLVVPAALAANPHFINASANLDQNGNLVVSWKEAGLGDNQLIDYTASADATATYACINGGGKHPQATNKETVSGPVSASGTFSSGKNGQITASLTVPPPDKGDFSCPPGQRLVLASVSYTNVSITDTTNGITEPIPGTFSKTFFEV
;
A
#
# COMPACT_ATOMS: atom_id res chain seq x y z
N MET A 1 -25.48 76.70 20.75
CA MET A 1 -24.16 76.12 21.11
C MET A 1 -24.45 74.89 21.96
N ARG A 2 -24.01 73.65 21.72
CA ARG A 2 -23.01 73.03 20.84
C ARG A 2 -23.46 71.58 20.62
N ARG A 3 -23.13 71.08 19.44
CA ARG A 3 -23.35 69.72 18.91
C ARG A 3 -22.62 68.68 19.78
N VAL A 4 -23.24 67.55 20.10
CA VAL A 4 -22.66 66.19 20.00
C VAL A 4 -23.81 65.18 19.99
N ALA A 5 -24.12 64.57 18.85
CA ALA A 5 -24.93 63.35 18.79
C ALA A 5 -23.95 62.20 18.51
N LEU A 6 -23.75 61.36 19.51
CA LEU A 6 -22.90 60.18 19.45
C LEU A 6 -23.73 59.05 18.78
N ALA A 7 -23.43 58.73 17.53
CA ALA A 7 -24.00 57.56 16.85
C ALA A 7 -23.07 56.36 17.10
N ILE A 8 -23.40 55.53 18.09
CA ILE A 8 -22.76 54.23 18.28
C ILE A 8 -23.52 53.24 17.39
N ALA A 9 -22.97 52.95 16.22
CA ALA A 9 -23.44 51.88 15.35
C ALA A 9 -22.97 50.54 15.93
N LEU A 10 -23.89 49.80 16.56
CA LEU A 10 -23.66 48.43 17.04
C LEU A 10 -23.77 47.47 15.85
N THR A 11 -22.66 47.16 15.20
CA THR A 11 -22.58 46.13 14.16
C THR A 11 -22.59 44.75 14.80
N LEU A 12 -23.75 44.08 14.75
CA LEU A 12 -23.91 42.69 15.16
C LEU A 12 -23.24 41.78 14.11
N PHE A 13 -22.01 41.35 14.36
CA PHE A 13 -21.30 40.40 13.50
C PHE A 13 -21.89 39.00 13.74
N VAL A 14 -22.81 38.56 12.87
CA VAL A 14 -23.35 37.20 12.88
C VAL A 14 -22.29 36.28 12.28
N THR A 15 -21.45 35.67 13.11
CA THR A 15 -20.55 34.59 12.69
C THR A 15 -21.39 33.35 12.45
N SER A 16 -21.73 33.09 11.19
CA SER A 16 -22.29 31.82 10.76
C SER A 16 -21.24 30.73 10.96
N LEU A 17 -21.43 29.90 12.00
CA LEU A 17 -20.71 28.63 12.09
C LEU A 17 -21.18 27.78 10.90
N VAL A 18 -20.34 27.68 9.86
CA VAL A 18 -20.47 26.62 8.88
C VAL A 18 -20.09 25.33 9.60
N VAL A 19 -21.09 24.61 10.10
CA VAL A 19 -20.88 23.25 10.61
C VAL A 19 -20.71 22.39 9.36
N PRO A 20 -19.52 21.84 9.05
CA PRO A 20 -19.42 20.87 7.98
C PRO A 20 -20.35 19.71 8.33
N ALA A 21 -21.24 19.35 7.41
CA ALA A 21 -22.06 18.16 7.55
C ALA A 21 -21.11 16.97 7.61
N ALA A 22 -20.91 16.41 8.80
CA ALA A 22 -20.26 15.12 8.96
C ALA A 22 -21.21 14.07 8.39
N LEU A 23 -21.07 13.74 7.10
CA LEU A 23 -21.65 12.51 6.57
C LEU A 23 -21.02 11.37 7.36
N ALA A 24 -21.83 10.63 8.10
CA ALA A 24 -21.37 9.45 8.82
C ALA A 24 -21.04 8.35 7.80
N ALA A 25 -19.85 8.44 7.21
CA ALA A 25 -19.24 7.34 6.47
C ALA A 25 -19.08 6.14 7.41
N ASN A 26 -19.21 4.93 6.88
CA ASN A 26 -18.96 3.69 7.61
C ASN A 26 -17.98 2.83 6.79
N PRO A 27 -16.70 3.24 6.71
CA PRO A 27 -15.67 2.54 5.94
C PRO A 27 -15.52 1.10 6.43
N HIS A 28 -15.60 0.13 5.52
CA HIS A 28 -15.32 -1.26 5.82
C HIS A 28 -14.91 -2.03 4.56
N PHE A 29 -13.90 -2.87 4.71
CA PHE A 29 -13.50 -3.79 3.67
C PHE A 29 -14.59 -4.85 3.45
N ILE A 30 -14.99 -5.02 2.19
CA ILE A 30 -15.91 -6.08 1.76
C ILE A 30 -15.13 -7.38 1.53
N ASN A 31 -13.95 -7.26 0.94
CA ASN A 31 -12.98 -8.34 0.80
C ASN A 31 -11.58 -7.78 0.53
N ALA A 32 -10.59 -8.59 0.86
CA ALA A 32 -9.20 -8.39 0.47
C ALA A 32 -8.58 -9.75 0.12
N SER A 33 -7.66 -9.75 -0.84
CA SER A 33 -6.96 -10.94 -1.30
C SER A 33 -5.55 -10.58 -1.75
N ALA A 34 -4.65 -11.53 -1.70
CA ALA A 34 -3.29 -11.36 -2.20
C ALA A 34 -2.89 -12.56 -3.06
N ASN A 35 -2.11 -12.30 -4.11
CA ASN A 35 -1.55 -13.32 -5.00
C ASN A 35 -0.17 -12.88 -5.50
N LEU A 36 0.67 -13.83 -5.89
CA LEU A 36 1.94 -13.51 -6.55
C LEU A 36 1.77 -13.41 -8.07
N ASP A 37 2.38 -12.40 -8.67
CA ASP A 37 2.49 -12.30 -10.13
C ASP A 37 3.59 -13.22 -10.70
N GLN A 38 3.84 -13.12 -12.00
CA GLN A 38 4.86 -13.92 -12.67
C GLN A 38 6.29 -13.55 -12.27
N ASN A 39 6.52 -12.33 -11.77
CA ASN A 39 7.82 -11.81 -11.36
C ASN A 39 8.08 -11.97 -9.85
N GLY A 40 7.09 -12.46 -9.10
CA GLY A 40 7.18 -12.64 -7.65
C GLY A 40 6.77 -11.42 -6.85
N ASN A 41 6.14 -10.41 -7.47
CA ASN A 41 5.53 -9.31 -6.74
C ASN A 41 4.23 -9.76 -6.09
N LEU A 42 3.95 -9.24 -4.90
CA LEU A 42 2.69 -9.46 -4.21
C LEU A 42 1.64 -8.46 -4.69
N VAL A 43 0.60 -8.95 -5.34
CA VAL A 43 -0.55 -8.16 -5.79
C VAL A 43 -1.65 -8.26 -4.74
N VAL A 44 -1.88 -7.19 -4.00
CA VAL A 44 -2.94 -7.06 -3.01
C VAL A 44 -4.13 -6.38 -3.66
N SER A 45 -5.26 -7.08 -3.73
CA SER A 45 -6.51 -6.58 -4.32
C SER A 45 -7.60 -6.53 -3.26
N TRP A 46 -8.38 -5.46 -3.26
CA TRP A 46 -9.43 -5.27 -2.26
C TRP A 46 -10.67 -4.60 -2.85
N LYS A 47 -11.76 -4.73 -2.09
CA LYS A 47 -12.95 -3.90 -2.22
C LYS A 47 -13.30 -3.29 -0.88
N GLU A 48 -13.54 -1.98 -0.86
CA GLU A 48 -14.00 -1.25 0.31
C GLU A 48 -15.26 -0.44 -0.01
N ALA A 49 -16.16 -0.31 0.97
CA ALA A 49 -17.42 0.40 0.84
C ALA A 49 -17.69 1.32 2.04
N GLY A 50 -18.70 2.18 1.90
CA GLY A 50 -19.11 3.09 2.97
C GLY A 50 -18.22 4.32 3.12
N LEU A 51 -17.44 4.65 2.09
CA LEU A 51 -16.44 5.73 2.07
C LEU A 51 -17.06 7.12 1.87
N GLY A 52 -18.32 7.19 1.44
CA GLY A 52 -18.96 8.44 0.99
C GLY A 52 -18.53 8.85 -0.42
N ASP A 53 -19.28 9.77 -1.04
CA ASP A 53 -19.11 10.09 -2.45
C ASP A 53 -17.93 11.02 -2.73
N ASN A 54 -17.21 10.74 -3.81
CA ASN A 54 -16.09 11.51 -4.37
C ASN A 54 -14.99 11.82 -3.35
N GLN A 55 -14.76 10.91 -2.40
CA GLN A 55 -13.64 11.00 -1.47
C GLN A 55 -12.36 10.50 -2.13
N LEU A 56 -11.23 11.02 -1.68
CA LEU A 56 -9.90 10.48 -1.97
C LEU A 56 -9.42 9.75 -0.72
N ILE A 57 -9.08 8.48 -0.89
CA ILE A 57 -8.72 7.58 0.20
C ILE A 57 -7.32 7.04 -0.06
N ASP A 58 -6.47 7.14 0.96
CA ASP A 58 -5.08 6.72 0.93
C ASP A 58 -4.94 5.31 1.50
N TYR A 59 -4.34 4.43 0.70
CA TYR A 59 -4.13 3.03 1.07
C TYR A 59 -2.66 2.69 1.17
N THR A 60 -2.35 1.74 2.05
CA THR A 60 -1.04 1.07 2.12
C THR A 60 -1.23 -0.43 2.23
N ALA A 61 -0.71 -1.16 1.24
CA ALA A 61 -0.52 -2.61 1.32
C ALA A 61 0.86 -2.89 1.93
N SER A 62 0.95 -3.79 2.90
CA SER A 62 2.20 -4.14 3.59
C SER A 62 2.33 -5.63 3.81
N ALA A 63 3.57 -6.10 3.92
CA ALA A 63 3.91 -7.48 4.26
C ALA A 63 5.32 -7.55 4.86
N ASP A 64 5.59 -8.63 5.59
CA ASP A 64 6.96 -9.07 5.88
C ASP A 64 7.40 -10.04 4.79
N ALA A 65 8.49 -9.71 4.11
CA ALA A 65 8.95 -10.48 2.97
C ALA A 65 10.39 -10.99 3.15
N THR A 66 10.63 -12.16 2.58
CA THR A 66 11.96 -12.77 2.44
C THR A 66 12.15 -13.12 0.97
N ALA A 67 13.23 -12.62 0.36
CA ALA A 67 13.61 -12.89 -1.01
C ALA A 67 15.02 -13.46 -1.07
N THR A 68 15.21 -14.55 -1.82
CA THR A 68 16.53 -15.09 -2.13
C THR A 68 16.88 -14.74 -3.56
N TYR A 69 17.98 -14.02 -3.73
CA TYR A 69 18.59 -13.70 -5.03
C TYR A 69 19.75 -14.66 -5.28
N ALA A 70 19.94 -15.07 -6.53
CA ALA A 70 21.03 -16.00 -6.87
C ALA A 70 21.63 -15.70 -8.24
N CYS A 71 22.84 -16.21 -8.45
CA CYS A 71 23.50 -16.20 -9.74
C CYS A 71 23.35 -17.55 -10.43
N ILE A 72 22.90 -17.49 -11.68
CA ILE A 72 22.68 -18.66 -12.54
C ILE A 72 23.59 -18.56 -13.76
N ASN A 73 24.29 -19.65 -14.10
CA ASN A 73 25.15 -19.69 -15.28
C ASN A 73 24.35 -19.81 -16.59
N GLY A 74 25.04 -19.72 -17.73
CA GLY A 74 24.41 -19.86 -19.06
C GLY A 74 23.68 -21.19 -19.28
N GLY A 75 24.03 -22.24 -18.53
CA GLY A 75 23.36 -23.54 -18.55
C GLY A 75 22.17 -23.67 -17.58
N GLY A 76 21.75 -22.58 -16.93
CA GLY A 76 20.60 -22.60 -16.01
C GLY A 76 20.88 -23.18 -14.62
N LYS A 77 22.15 -23.44 -14.27
CA LYS A 77 22.53 -24.03 -12.98
C LYS A 77 23.08 -23.01 -12.00
N HIS A 78 22.90 -23.28 -10.70
CA HIS A 78 23.55 -22.58 -9.61
C HIS A 78 24.94 -23.19 -9.35
N PRO A 79 26.04 -22.49 -9.67
CA PRO A 79 27.37 -23.12 -9.68
C PRO A 79 27.97 -23.28 -8.28
N GLN A 80 27.61 -22.44 -7.31
CA GLN A 80 28.20 -22.40 -5.97
C GLN A 80 27.23 -21.83 -4.93
N ALA A 81 27.17 -22.44 -3.74
CA ALA A 81 26.26 -22.05 -2.67
C ALA A 81 26.45 -20.62 -2.14
N THR A 82 27.63 -20.02 -2.31
CA THR A 82 27.91 -18.61 -1.94
C THR A 82 27.36 -17.61 -2.95
N ASN A 83 26.93 -18.05 -4.14
CA ASN A 83 26.41 -17.15 -5.17
C ASN A 83 24.92 -16.88 -5.00
N LYS A 84 24.47 -16.69 -3.77
CA LYS A 84 23.11 -16.31 -3.40
C LYS A 84 23.12 -15.43 -2.16
N GLU A 85 22.13 -14.55 -2.08
CA GLU A 85 21.90 -13.65 -0.96
C GLU A 85 20.43 -13.74 -0.57
N THR A 86 20.13 -13.74 0.73
CA THR A 86 18.76 -13.72 1.23
C THR A 86 18.52 -12.44 1.99
N VAL A 87 17.58 -11.64 1.50
CA VAL A 87 17.20 -10.37 2.09
C VAL A 87 15.81 -10.52 2.70
N SER A 88 15.64 -10.04 3.92
CA SER A 88 14.33 -10.00 4.58
C SER A 88 14.05 -8.62 5.13
N GLY A 89 12.79 -8.21 5.10
CA GLY A 89 12.37 -6.93 5.65
C GLY A 89 10.90 -6.61 5.36
N PRO A 90 10.39 -5.55 5.99
CA PRO A 90 9.07 -5.03 5.67
C PRO A 90 9.08 -4.45 4.26
N VAL A 91 8.01 -4.70 3.52
CA VAL A 91 7.77 -4.14 2.19
C VAL A 91 6.36 -3.57 2.14
N SER A 92 6.19 -2.51 1.35
CA SER A 92 4.90 -1.88 1.18
C SER A 92 4.75 -1.19 -0.17
N ALA A 93 3.51 -0.93 -0.53
CA ALA A 93 3.14 -0.05 -1.63
C ALA A 93 1.93 0.78 -1.19
N SER A 94 1.85 2.02 -1.65
CA SER A 94 0.78 2.94 -1.28
C SER A 94 0.20 3.63 -2.51
N GLY A 95 -1.04 4.10 -2.40
CA GLY A 95 -1.69 4.85 -3.44
C GLY A 95 -2.97 5.53 -2.96
N THR A 96 -3.35 6.60 -3.66
CA THR A 96 -4.59 7.35 -3.40
C THR A 96 -5.62 7.01 -4.47
N PHE A 97 -6.83 6.67 -4.05
CA PHE A 97 -7.91 6.23 -4.94
C PHE A 97 -9.20 7.01 -4.67
N SER A 98 -9.97 7.29 -5.72
CA SER A 98 -11.27 7.96 -5.57
C SER A 98 -12.39 6.95 -5.34
N SER A 99 -13.25 7.20 -4.34
CA SER A 99 -14.45 6.39 -4.08
C SER A 99 -15.57 6.59 -5.12
N GLY A 100 -15.40 7.57 -6.01
CA GLY A 100 -16.39 7.94 -7.02
C GLY A 100 -17.75 8.25 -6.41
N LYS A 101 -18.80 8.23 -7.24
CA LYS A 101 -20.17 8.55 -6.80
C LYS A 101 -20.90 7.41 -6.07
N ASN A 102 -20.22 6.30 -5.85
CA ASN A 102 -20.82 5.09 -5.25
C ASN A 102 -20.23 4.78 -3.87
N GLY A 103 -19.36 5.65 -3.34
CA GLY A 103 -18.69 5.49 -2.06
C GLY A 103 -17.95 4.17 -1.87
N GLN A 104 -17.36 3.65 -2.96
CA GLN A 104 -16.73 2.33 -3.02
C GLN A 104 -15.44 2.38 -3.83
N ILE A 105 -14.48 1.57 -3.41
CA ILE A 105 -13.20 1.38 -4.11
C ILE A 105 -13.02 -0.10 -4.40
N THR A 106 -12.60 -0.43 -5.61
CA THR A 106 -12.13 -1.77 -5.99
C THR A 106 -10.84 -1.57 -6.76
N ALA A 107 -9.73 -1.97 -6.15
CA ALA A 107 -8.41 -1.61 -6.62
C ALA A 107 -7.37 -2.66 -6.22
N SER A 108 -6.14 -2.44 -6.66
CA SER A 108 -5.00 -3.27 -6.30
C SER A 108 -3.73 -2.44 -6.15
N LEU A 109 -2.83 -2.91 -5.29
CA LEU A 109 -1.47 -2.40 -5.12
C LEU A 109 -0.49 -3.56 -5.30
N THR A 110 0.64 -3.26 -5.93
CA THR A 110 1.71 -4.23 -6.17
C THR A 110 2.88 -3.94 -5.25
N VAL A 111 3.19 -4.88 -4.37
CA VAL A 111 4.29 -4.80 -3.40
C VAL A 111 5.47 -5.64 -3.92
N PRO A 112 6.60 -5.02 -4.30
CA PRO A 112 7.77 -5.76 -4.79
C PRO A 112 8.46 -6.52 -3.65
N PRO A 113 9.31 -7.52 -3.95
CA PRO A 113 10.18 -8.14 -2.96
C PRO A 113 11.19 -7.12 -2.37
N PRO A 114 11.81 -7.41 -1.22
CA PRO A 114 12.91 -6.61 -0.69
C PRO A 114 14.04 -6.48 -1.70
N ASP A 115 14.62 -5.30 -1.86
CA ASP A 115 15.71 -5.10 -2.83
C ASP A 115 16.93 -5.99 -2.47
N LYS A 116 17.61 -6.48 -3.51
CA LYS A 116 18.81 -7.32 -3.38
C LYS A 116 20.02 -6.59 -2.76
N GLY A 117 19.94 -5.28 -2.56
CA GLY A 117 21.04 -4.42 -2.15
C GLY A 117 22.20 -4.49 -3.15
N ASP A 118 23.41 -4.56 -2.60
CA ASP A 118 24.66 -4.58 -3.37
C ASP A 118 25.00 -5.95 -3.98
N PHE A 119 24.17 -6.97 -3.75
CA PHE A 119 24.41 -8.30 -4.30
C PHE A 119 24.48 -8.26 -5.84
N SER A 120 25.52 -8.87 -6.39
CA SER A 120 25.80 -8.89 -7.83
C SER A 120 26.46 -10.20 -8.24
N CYS A 121 26.37 -10.51 -9.53
CA CYS A 121 26.88 -11.77 -10.06
C CYS A 121 28.20 -11.59 -10.80
N PRO A 122 29.16 -12.52 -10.63
CA PRO A 122 30.39 -12.53 -11.43
C PRO A 122 30.11 -12.63 -12.93
N PRO A 123 31.06 -12.18 -13.79
CA PRO A 123 30.93 -12.31 -15.24
C PRO A 123 30.60 -13.75 -15.68
N GLY A 124 29.70 -13.88 -16.66
CA GLY A 124 29.23 -15.19 -17.16
C GLY A 124 28.05 -15.80 -16.41
N GLN A 125 27.51 -15.10 -15.40
CA GLN A 125 26.29 -15.48 -14.67
C GLN A 125 25.25 -14.36 -14.75
N ARG A 126 23.97 -14.72 -14.60
CA ARG A 126 22.85 -13.78 -14.50
C ARG A 126 22.30 -13.76 -13.07
N LEU A 127 21.95 -12.58 -12.60
CA LEU A 127 21.23 -12.41 -11.33
C LEU A 127 19.74 -12.71 -11.54
N VAL A 128 19.16 -13.49 -10.64
CA VAL A 128 17.73 -13.82 -10.63
C VAL A 128 17.15 -13.71 -9.22
N LEU A 129 15.84 -13.48 -9.13
CA LEU A 129 15.06 -13.80 -7.94
C LEU A 129 14.85 -15.32 -7.93
N ALA A 130 15.47 -16.03 -7.00
CA ALA A 130 15.37 -17.48 -6.90
C ALA A 130 14.12 -17.92 -6.17
N SER A 131 13.76 -17.24 -5.07
CA SER A 131 12.51 -17.46 -4.35
C SER A 131 12.08 -16.20 -3.62
N VAL A 132 10.78 -16.14 -3.30
CA VAL A 132 10.19 -15.09 -2.47
C VAL A 132 9.08 -15.68 -1.60
N SER A 133 8.93 -15.14 -0.40
CA SER A 133 7.84 -15.43 0.52
C SER A 133 7.35 -14.15 1.18
N TYR A 134 6.04 -14.00 1.28
CA TYR A 134 5.36 -12.90 1.98
C TYR A 134 4.47 -13.46 3.08
N THR A 135 4.52 -12.82 4.24
CA THR A 135 3.72 -13.12 5.43
C THR A 135 3.20 -11.82 6.03
N ASN A 136 2.28 -11.92 7.00
CA ASN A 136 1.69 -10.76 7.67
C ASN A 136 1.15 -9.72 6.67
N VAL A 137 0.51 -10.21 5.59
CA VAL A 137 -0.02 -9.36 4.54
C VAL A 137 -1.26 -8.62 5.05
N SER A 138 -1.34 -7.33 4.77
CA SER A 138 -2.51 -6.51 5.09
C SER A 138 -2.70 -5.37 4.10
N ILE A 139 -3.93 -4.87 4.00
CA ILE A 139 -4.27 -3.61 3.36
C ILE A 139 -4.84 -2.65 4.42
N THR A 140 -4.35 -1.42 4.44
CA THR A 140 -4.78 -0.39 5.38
C THR A 140 -5.32 0.80 4.61
N ASP A 141 -6.55 1.20 4.92
CA ASP A 141 -7.05 2.55 4.64
C ASP A 141 -6.47 3.48 5.72
N THR A 142 -5.51 4.29 5.32
CA THR A 142 -4.81 5.22 6.21
C THR A 142 -5.57 6.53 6.43
N THR A 143 -6.54 6.86 5.57
CA THR A 143 -7.43 8.01 5.75
C THR A 143 -8.41 7.77 6.89
N ASN A 144 -8.96 6.56 6.97
CA ASN A 144 -9.96 6.18 7.97
C ASN A 144 -9.39 5.34 9.13
N GLY A 145 -8.13 4.90 9.04
CA GLY A 145 -7.43 4.21 10.12
C GLY A 145 -7.90 2.76 10.34
N ILE A 146 -8.35 2.09 9.27
CA ILE A 146 -8.82 0.70 9.33
C ILE A 146 -7.92 -0.22 8.50
N THR A 147 -7.74 -1.44 8.99
CA THR A 147 -6.84 -2.43 8.40
C THR A 147 -7.55 -3.76 8.24
N GLU A 148 -7.39 -4.38 7.08
CA GLU A 148 -7.83 -5.74 6.80
C GLU A 148 -6.61 -6.66 6.63
N PRO A 149 -6.37 -7.59 7.58
CA PRO A 149 -5.37 -8.64 7.44
C PRO A 149 -5.77 -9.64 6.36
N ILE A 150 -4.80 -10.09 5.56
CA ILE A 150 -5.00 -11.11 4.54
C ILE A 150 -4.25 -12.38 4.99
N PRO A 151 -4.95 -13.36 5.59
CA PRO A 151 -4.30 -14.51 6.19
C PRO A 151 -3.65 -15.41 5.14
N GLY A 152 -2.46 -15.90 5.45
CA GLY A 152 -1.75 -16.88 4.63
C GLY A 152 -0.27 -16.58 4.50
N THR A 153 0.40 -17.43 3.72
CA THR A 153 1.77 -17.23 3.28
C THR A 153 1.77 -17.36 1.76
N PHE A 154 2.35 -16.37 1.09
CA PHE A 154 2.38 -16.29 -0.36
C PHE A 154 3.82 -16.46 -0.80
N SER A 155 4.16 -17.62 -1.35
CA SER A 155 5.53 -17.94 -1.72
C SER A 155 5.63 -18.56 -3.10
N LYS A 156 6.79 -18.36 -3.73
CA LYS A 156 7.11 -18.94 -5.03
C LYS A 156 8.60 -19.14 -5.16
N THR A 157 8.98 -20.29 -5.71
CA THR A 157 10.35 -20.62 -6.09
C THR A 157 10.44 -20.63 -7.61
N PHE A 158 11.38 -19.86 -8.14
CA PHE A 158 11.68 -19.73 -9.57
C PHE A 158 12.92 -20.54 -9.95
N PHE A 159 13.88 -20.64 -9.05
CA PHE A 159 15.13 -21.40 -9.21
C PHE A 159 15.45 -22.15 -7.92
N GLU A 160 15.81 -23.43 -8.03
CA GLU A 160 16.36 -24.20 -6.91
C GLU A 160 17.85 -23.85 -6.74
N VAL A 161 18.20 -23.26 -5.58
CA VAL A 161 19.53 -22.69 -5.29
C VAL A 161 19.99 -22.94 -3.86
#